data_AF-I2FV67-F1
#
_entry.id   AF-I2FV67-F1
#
_cell.length_a   1.000
_cell.length_b   1.000
_cell.length_c   1.000
_cell.angle_alpha   90.00
_cell.angle_beta   90.00
_cell.angle_gamma   90.00
#
_symmetry.space_group_name_H-M   'P 1'
#
loop_
_entity.id
_entity.type
_entity.pdbx_description
1 polymer ?
#
loop_
_entity_poly.entity_id
_entity_poly.type
_entity_poly.pdbx_seq_one_letter_code
_entity_poly.pdbx_strand_id
1 'polypeptide(L)'
;MIFAGLKHKLSRRFDEDKKSSSLASSLPPSPTKPSAYSTAAATDGTAAGSAPAAVAPSSSSNAATPVVTPGTEASNPTAPSTAPTTPPATAAPATDVNQDPENYVADSEGHDFTTNGAVVPRVNLAYFTNWGIYGRKYGPNDVPHCSLTHILYAFADVNPETGDCFLTDLWADEQIHYAGDSWNDRGNNLYGNFKQFLLMKKKNRALKLMLSIGGWTFGPHFAPMAADPKKRARFVTTAIAILENDGLDGLDIDWEYPANAAQASNFTTLLKELRAGLTAHAAKKRDMVPYLLSIAAPCGEQMKTLEVAKMDPYLDFWNLMAYDFAGSWSAVTGHQANLWNIKGKVPSADNAVNFYISNGVVSHKIVLGIPLYGRGFENTNGPQQPYNGTGQGTWEAGNWDYKFLPVKGAKEMINTKIGASWSYDSAKREFISYDTPENVLIKCNYIKQKRLRGAMFWEISGDATKSQGGAERSLVALTAKNMGTLEATLNHISYPFSKWDNVKAGMHK
;
A
#
# COMPACT_ATOMS: atom_id res chain seq x y z
N MET A 1 -9.41 -14.40 76.59
CA MET A 1 -9.38 -15.65 75.79
C MET A 1 -8.62 -15.37 74.50
N ILE A 2 -7.41 -15.91 74.43
CA ILE A 2 -6.44 -15.84 73.32
C ILE A 2 -6.37 -17.27 72.75
N PHE A 3 -6.25 -17.46 71.43
CA PHE A 3 -5.19 -18.30 70.83
C PHE A 3 -5.35 -18.44 69.30
N ALA A 4 -4.29 -18.03 68.61
CA ALA A 4 -3.89 -18.51 67.29
C ALA A 4 -3.04 -19.79 67.44
N GLY A 5 -3.05 -20.69 66.46
CA GLY A 5 -2.08 -21.77 66.31
C GLY A 5 -1.81 -22.05 64.83
N LEU A 6 -0.67 -22.55 64.37
CA LEU A 6 0.64 -22.90 64.95
C LEU A 6 1.51 -23.22 63.69
N LYS A 7 2.69 -22.60 63.47
CA LYS A 7 4.08 -23.17 63.49
C LYS A 7 4.32 -24.46 62.67
N HIS A 8 5.44 -24.77 62.00
CA HIS A 8 6.81 -24.23 61.89
C HIS A 8 7.67 -25.09 60.90
N LYS A 9 8.69 -24.48 60.23
CA LYS A 9 10.13 -24.89 60.06
C LYS A 9 10.50 -26.27 59.43
N LEU A 10 11.61 -26.56 58.72
CA LEU A 10 13.01 -26.07 58.53
C LEU A 10 13.52 -26.65 57.17
N SER A 11 14.25 -25.93 56.29
CA SER A 11 15.72 -25.75 56.16
C SER A 11 16.61 -26.96 55.78
N ARG A 12 17.13 -26.91 54.54
CA ARG A 12 18.50 -27.22 54.01
C ARG A 12 19.28 -28.49 54.44
N ARG A 13 19.71 -29.28 53.43
CA ARG A 13 21.08 -29.86 53.19
C ARG A 13 21.04 -30.63 51.85
N PHE A 14 21.75 -30.19 50.82
CA PHE A 14 23.14 -30.52 50.40
C PHE A 14 23.24 -31.72 49.43
N ASP A 15 24.12 -31.50 48.46
CA ASP A 15 24.43 -32.17 47.21
C ASP A 15 24.75 -33.67 47.20
N GLU A 16 24.78 -34.17 45.95
CA GLU A 16 25.43 -35.37 45.40
C GLU A 16 24.72 -36.73 45.59
N ASP A 17 24.12 -37.22 44.49
CA ASP A 17 24.68 -38.39 43.84
C ASP A 17 24.32 -38.51 42.35
N LYS A 18 25.36 -38.83 41.57
CA LYS A 18 25.35 -39.02 40.11
C LYS A 18 25.00 -40.47 39.76
N LYS A 19 24.26 -40.68 38.66
CA LYS A 19 24.62 -41.49 37.45
C LYS A 19 23.47 -42.32 36.86
N SER A 20 23.36 -42.16 35.53
CA SER A 20 22.73 -43.03 34.52
C SER A 20 21.19 -43.08 34.54
N SER A 21 20.47 -42.87 33.45
CA SER A 21 20.70 -43.40 32.11
C SER A 21 20.25 -42.44 31.00
N SER A 22 21.02 -42.49 29.92
CA SER A 22 20.79 -41.87 28.63
C SER A 22 19.67 -42.54 27.84
N LEU A 23 18.78 -41.77 27.22
CA LEU A 23 18.25 -42.07 25.88
C LEU A 23 17.88 -40.73 25.22
N ALA A 24 18.61 -40.43 24.14
CA ALA A 24 18.47 -39.23 23.35
C ALA A 24 17.24 -39.29 22.46
N SER A 25 16.42 -38.24 22.45
CA SER A 25 15.62 -37.87 21.28
C SER A 25 16.13 -36.53 20.76
N SER A 26 16.74 -36.56 19.58
CA SER A 26 17.21 -35.39 18.85
C SER A 26 16.05 -34.46 18.49
N LEU A 27 15.94 -33.34 19.20
CA LEU A 27 15.18 -32.18 18.74
C LEU A 27 15.95 -31.55 17.55
N PRO A 28 15.28 -31.20 16.44
CA PRO A 28 15.93 -30.42 15.40
C PRO A 28 16.29 -29.03 15.95
N PRO A 29 17.39 -28.41 15.49
CA PRO A 29 17.77 -27.08 15.92
C PRO A 29 16.69 -26.07 15.55
N SER A 30 16.34 -25.18 16.49
CA SER A 30 15.52 -24.01 16.23
C SER A 30 16.09 -23.24 15.02
N PRO A 31 15.27 -22.84 14.04
CA PRO A 31 15.76 -22.02 12.95
C PRO A 31 16.29 -20.71 13.52
N THR A 32 17.54 -20.41 13.14
CA THR A 32 18.22 -19.15 13.41
C THR A 32 17.35 -17.99 12.97
N LYS A 33 17.16 -17.04 13.89
CA LYS A 33 16.58 -15.71 13.70
C LYS A 33 16.96 -15.13 12.33
N PRO A 34 16.00 -14.71 11.48
CA PRO A 34 16.33 -13.94 10.29
C PRO A 34 17.14 -12.71 10.70
N SER A 35 18.27 -12.51 10.01
CA SER A 35 19.09 -11.32 10.15
C SER A 35 18.22 -10.08 10.01
N ALA A 36 18.35 -9.17 10.97
CA ALA A 36 17.65 -7.90 11.01
C ALA A 36 17.77 -7.17 9.67
N TYR A 37 16.64 -6.62 9.21
CA TYR A 37 16.60 -5.53 8.26
C TYR A 37 17.54 -4.41 8.73
N SER A 38 18.70 -4.30 8.08
CA SER A 38 19.68 -3.24 8.30
C SER A 38 19.64 -2.32 7.09
N THR A 39 18.82 -1.28 7.16
CA THR A 39 18.97 -0.10 6.31
C THR A 39 20.19 0.68 6.78
N ALA A 40 21.09 1.00 5.85
CA ALA A 40 22.35 1.68 6.11
C ALA A 40 22.16 2.96 6.94
N ALA A 41 22.70 2.95 8.16
CA ALA A 41 22.93 4.16 8.94
C ALA A 41 24.25 4.79 8.48
N ALA A 42 24.19 6.04 8.03
CA ALA A 42 25.37 6.88 7.88
C ALA A 42 26.01 7.08 9.26
N THR A 43 27.25 6.64 9.43
CA THR A 43 28.06 6.94 10.62
C THR A 43 29.09 8.01 10.26
N ASP A 44 28.87 9.22 10.77
CA ASP A 44 29.94 10.17 11.00
C ASP A 44 30.75 9.72 12.23
N GLY A 45 32.07 9.64 12.06
CA GLY A 45 33.04 9.33 13.10
C GLY A 45 34.34 10.11 12.85
N THR A 46 34.57 11.10 13.70
CA THR A 46 35.69 12.06 13.68
C THR A 46 37.04 11.49 14.12
N ALA A 47 38.10 12.22 13.72
CA ALA A 47 39.47 12.34 14.26
C ALA A 47 40.53 11.42 13.60
N ALA A 48 41.72 11.87 13.19
CA ALA A 48 42.44 13.15 13.26
C ALA A 48 43.61 13.11 12.25
N GLY A 49 44.06 14.27 11.74
CA GLY A 49 45.35 14.36 11.05
C GLY A 49 45.53 15.53 10.08
N SER A 50 45.93 16.68 10.61
CA SER A 50 46.89 17.63 10.00
C SER A 50 46.55 18.35 8.68
N ALA A 51 46.23 19.64 8.79
CA ALA A 51 46.30 20.67 7.74
C ALA A 51 47.78 20.91 7.27
N PRO A 52 48.07 21.63 6.16
CA PRO A 52 47.70 23.04 5.88
C PRO A 52 47.06 23.22 4.48
N ALA A 53 46.18 24.17 4.14
CA ALA A 53 46.03 25.63 4.34
C ALA A 53 46.27 26.41 3.02
N ALA A 54 45.21 27.14 2.62
CA ALA A 54 45.15 28.33 1.73
C ALA A 54 45.56 28.11 0.25
N VAL A 55 44.96 28.73 -0.78
CA VAL A 55 44.62 30.14 -1.01
C VAL A 55 43.64 30.20 -2.20
N ALA A 56 42.70 31.14 -2.19
CA ALA A 56 42.08 31.74 -3.39
C ALA A 56 42.42 33.25 -3.38
N PRO A 57 42.13 34.10 -4.40
CA PRO A 57 41.73 33.91 -5.81
C PRO A 57 42.51 34.87 -6.77
N SER A 58 41.94 35.15 -7.96
CA SER A 58 42.15 36.30 -8.92
C SER A 58 42.62 35.84 -10.32
N SER A 59 41.74 35.82 -11.33
CA SER A 59 41.27 36.90 -12.23
C SER A 59 42.28 37.33 -13.30
N SER A 60 41.94 37.15 -14.58
CA SER A 60 42.17 38.16 -15.63
C SER A 60 41.38 37.82 -16.90
N SER A 61 41.05 38.90 -17.62
CA SER A 61 40.03 39.08 -18.63
C SER A 61 40.62 39.23 -20.05
N ASN A 62 39.69 39.31 -21.03
CA ASN A 62 39.74 40.02 -22.33
C ASN A 62 39.44 39.07 -23.52
N ALA A 63 38.26 39.18 -24.16
CA ALA A 63 37.89 40.07 -25.29
C ALA A 63 38.44 39.53 -26.63
N ALA A 64 37.77 39.50 -27.79
CA ALA A 64 36.62 40.23 -28.33
C ALA A 64 35.98 39.46 -29.54
N THR A 65 34.79 39.92 -29.93
CA THR A 65 33.84 39.60 -31.04
C THR A 65 34.31 40.00 -32.48
N PRO A 66 33.47 40.10 -33.54
CA PRO A 66 32.52 39.17 -34.24
C PRO A 66 32.59 39.25 -35.82
N VAL A 67 31.88 38.40 -36.59
CA VAL A 67 31.41 38.62 -38.00
C VAL A 67 30.22 37.67 -38.28
N VAL A 68 28.94 38.08 -38.49
CA VAL A 68 28.18 38.59 -39.67
C VAL A 68 27.92 37.58 -40.83
N THR A 69 26.64 37.56 -41.25
CA THR A 69 25.74 36.70 -42.09
C THR A 69 25.96 36.82 -43.63
N PRO A 70 25.06 36.49 -44.63
CA PRO A 70 23.68 35.89 -44.69
C PRO A 70 23.32 34.97 -45.94
N GLY A 71 22.05 34.52 -46.05
CA GLY A 71 21.25 34.42 -47.33
C GLY A 71 20.75 33.01 -47.79
N THR A 72 19.43 32.69 -47.75
CA THR A 72 18.38 32.72 -48.85
C THR A 72 18.49 31.53 -49.86
N GLU A 73 17.47 30.88 -50.44
CA GLU A 73 16.02 31.08 -50.67
C GLU A 73 15.36 29.75 -51.22
N ALA A 74 14.07 29.82 -51.55
CA ALA A 74 13.08 28.76 -51.84
C ALA A 74 13.15 28.04 -53.22
N SER A 75 12.42 26.90 -53.37
CA SER A 75 11.34 26.71 -54.39
C SER A 75 10.83 25.25 -54.55
N ASN A 76 9.51 25.14 -54.72
CA ASN A 76 8.71 24.00 -55.26
C ASN A 76 8.69 24.11 -56.82
N PRO A 77 8.31 23.11 -57.67
CA PRO A 77 6.88 22.71 -57.78
C PRO A 77 6.50 21.34 -58.50
N THR A 78 5.19 21.00 -58.40
CA THR A 78 4.23 20.27 -59.32
C THR A 78 4.31 18.79 -59.77
N ALA A 79 3.11 18.19 -59.87
CA ALA A 79 2.69 16.81 -60.23
C ALA A 79 2.50 16.55 -61.76
N PRO A 80 2.06 15.33 -62.21
CA PRO A 80 0.62 15.12 -62.51
C PRO A 80 0.00 13.68 -62.35
N SER A 81 -1.34 13.73 -62.25
CA SER A 81 -2.50 12.81 -62.37
C SER A 81 -2.46 11.44 -63.10
N THR A 82 -3.25 10.45 -62.62
CA THR A 82 -4.44 9.86 -63.31
C THR A 82 -5.23 8.86 -62.43
N ALA A 83 -6.57 8.89 -62.51
CA ALA A 83 -7.56 7.98 -61.89
C ALA A 83 -8.05 6.92 -62.92
N PRO A 84 -8.88 5.88 -62.57
CA PRO A 84 -10.34 6.10 -62.41
C PRO A 84 -11.17 5.12 -61.49
N THR A 85 -12.39 5.58 -61.17
CA THR A 85 -13.70 4.88 -60.97
C THR A 85 -14.10 4.12 -59.69
N THR A 86 -15.17 4.61 -59.04
CA THR A 86 -16.16 3.95 -58.13
C THR A 86 -17.43 3.56 -58.93
N PRO A 87 -18.38 2.67 -58.51
CA PRO A 87 -19.26 2.78 -57.30
C PRO A 87 -19.78 1.39 -56.75
N PRO A 88 -20.84 1.25 -55.90
CA PRO A 88 -21.44 2.14 -54.89
C PRO A 88 -21.56 1.51 -53.46
N ALA A 89 -22.06 2.34 -52.54
CA ALA A 89 -22.21 2.20 -51.11
C ALA A 89 -23.22 1.16 -50.58
N THR A 90 -23.02 0.76 -49.32
CA THR A 90 -24.12 0.45 -48.38
C THR A 90 -23.79 1.07 -47.02
N ALA A 91 -24.70 1.93 -46.56
CA ALA A 91 -24.55 2.74 -45.36
C ALA A 91 -24.66 1.90 -44.08
N ALA A 92 -23.75 2.12 -43.14
CA ALA A 92 -23.94 1.83 -41.72
C ALA A 92 -24.01 3.18 -40.99
N PRO A 93 -24.96 3.37 -40.07
CA PRO A 93 -25.30 4.70 -39.55
C PRO A 93 -24.18 5.26 -38.67
N ALA A 94 -23.79 6.49 -38.94
CA ALA A 94 -23.02 7.31 -38.03
C ALA A 94 -23.90 7.60 -36.79
N THR A 95 -23.58 6.98 -35.67
CA THR A 95 -24.04 7.46 -34.36
C THR A 95 -23.04 8.49 -33.87
N ASP A 96 -23.51 9.73 -33.90
CA ASP A 96 -23.03 10.90 -33.18
C ASP A 96 -22.43 10.53 -31.81
N VAL A 97 -21.11 10.60 -31.69
CA VAL A 97 -20.39 10.41 -30.42
C VAL A 97 -20.32 11.76 -29.73
N ASN A 98 -21.47 12.24 -29.29
CA ASN A 98 -21.58 13.33 -28.34
C ASN A 98 -22.61 12.91 -27.28
N GLN A 99 -22.24 11.88 -26.51
CA GLN A 99 -22.92 11.57 -25.26
C GLN A 99 -22.05 12.09 -24.11
N ASP A 100 -22.52 13.20 -23.56
CA ASP A 100 -22.13 13.80 -22.29
C ASP A 100 -22.08 12.72 -21.18
N PRO A 101 -20.92 12.40 -20.59
CA PRO A 101 -20.82 11.32 -19.62
C PRO A 101 -21.27 11.82 -18.24
N GLU A 102 -22.53 11.51 -17.95
CA GLU A 102 -23.22 11.54 -16.66
C GLU A 102 -23.77 12.91 -16.18
N ASN A 103 -25.09 12.96 -16.01
CA ASN A 103 -25.75 13.98 -15.20
C ASN A 103 -25.33 13.81 -13.72
N TYR A 104 -24.29 14.53 -13.31
CA TYR A 104 -23.80 14.57 -11.92
C TYR A 104 -24.75 15.36 -11.02
N VAL A 105 -25.86 14.75 -10.58
CA VAL A 105 -26.65 15.31 -9.48
C VAL A 105 -25.99 14.88 -8.16
N ALA A 106 -25.26 15.78 -7.51
CA ALA A 106 -24.96 15.61 -6.09
C ALA A 106 -26.28 15.74 -5.34
N ASP A 107 -26.73 14.69 -4.66
CA ASP A 107 -27.68 14.95 -3.59
C ASP A 107 -26.92 15.67 -2.47
N SER A 108 -27.52 16.76 -2.01
CA SER A 108 -26.99 17.57 -0.92
C SER A 108 -27.30 16.95 0.46
N GLU A 109 -27.81 15.72 0.48
CA GLU A 109 -28.31 15.03 1.66
C GLU A 109 -27.36 13.93 2.17
N GLY A 110 -26.29 13.64 1.44
CA GLY A 110 -25.26 12.70 1.88
C GLY A 110 -25.68 11.23 1.75
N HIS A 111 -26.60 10.93 0.84
CA HIS A 111 -26.93 9.54 0.49
C HIS A 111 -25.78 8.92 -0.31
N ASP A 112 -25.79 7.59 -0.38
CA ASP A 112 -24.79 6.87 -1.14
C ASP A 112 -24.83 7.25 -2.64
N PHE A 113 -23.65 7.39 -3.24
CA PHE A 113 -23.55 7.66 -4.68
C PHE A 113 -24.26 6.56 -5.47
N THR A 114 -25.14 6.93 -6.39
CA THR A 114 -25.83 5.98 -7.26
C THR A 114 -25.36 6.07 -8.71
N THR A 115 -25.25 4.92 -9.38
CA THR A 115 -25.10 4.81 -10.83
C THR A 115 -26.33 4.08 -11.36
N ASN A 116 -27.05 4.69 -12.31
CA ASN A 116 -28.33 4.15 -12.82
C ASN A 116 -29.36 3.83 -11.72
N GLY A 117 -29.39 4.62 -10.64
CA GLY A 117 -30.30 4.42 -9.51
C GLY A 117 -29.86 3.35 -8.50
N ALA A 118 -28.72 2.67 -8.71
CA ALA A 118 -28.15 1.71 -7.76
C ALA A 118 -27.00 2.33 -6.98
N VAL A 119 -27.03 2.20 -5.65
CA VAL A 119 -25.93 2.58 -4.76
C VAL A 119 -24.64 1.88 -5.18
N VAL A 120 -23.58 2.64 -5.41
CA VAL A 120 -22.22 2.14 -5.64
C VAL A 120 -21.57 1.89 -4.28
N PRO A 121 -21.38 0.63 -3.87
CA PRO A 121 -20.85 0.33 -2.55
C PRO A 121 -19.38 0.75 -2.42
N ARG A 122 -18.97 1.06 -1.19
CA ARG A 122 -17.64 1.53 -0.83
C ARG A 122 -16.71 0.40 -0.47
N VAL A 123 -15.46 0.52 -0.86
CA VAL A 123 -14.39 -0.36 -0.38
C VAL A 123 -13.67 0.28 0.81
N ASN A 124 -13.47 -0.50 1.86
CA ASN A 124 -12.54 -0.20 2.94
C ASN A 124 -11.41 -1.24 2.89
N LEU A 125 -10.23 -0.83 2.43
CA LEU A 125 -9.05 -1.68 2.28
C LEU A 125 -8.01 -1.34 3.33
N ALA A 126 -7.23 -2.33 3.78
CA ALA A 126 -6.04 -2.04 4.58
C ALA A 126 -4.90 -3.00 4.24
N TYR A 127 -3.68 -2.47 4.24
CA TYR A 127 -2.48 -3.29 4.13
C TYR A 127 -2.22 -4.02 5.45
N PHE A 128 -2.08 -5.35 5.37
CA PHE A 128 -1.56 -6.19 6.43
C PHE A 128 -0.13 -6.59 6.07
N THR A 129 0.82 -6.25 6.93
CA THR A 129 2.24 -6.54 6.70
C THR A 129 2.60 -7.89 7.30
N ASN A 130 3.22 -8.79 6.53
CA ASN A 130 3.59 -10.12 7.03
C ASN A 130 4.57 -10.04 8.20
N TRP A 131 5.45 -9.03 8.20
CA TRP A 131 6.37 -8.74 9.31
C TRP A 131 5.67 -8.14 10.56
N GLY A 132 4.39 -7.78 10.46
CA GLY A 132 3.58 -7.27 11.57
C GLY A 132 3.46 -8.25 12.73
N ILE A 133 3.57 -9.56 12.46
CA ILE A 133 3.44 -10.60 13.49
C ILE A 133 4.59 -10.61 14.50
N TYR A 134 5.74 -9.98 14.16
CA TYR A 134 6.95 -10.01 14.97
C TYR A 134 6.97 -8.91 16.03
N GLY A 135 7.81 -7.87 15.84
CA GLY A 135 8.00 -6.80 16.82
C GLY A 135 6.70 -6.06 17.15
N ARG A 136 5.86 -5.84 16.12
CA ARG A 136 4.54 -5.21 16.22
C ARG A 136 3.53 -6.07 16.97
N LYS A 137 3.74 -7.40 17.04
CA LYS A 137 2.82 -8.38 17.65
C LYS A 137 1.39 -8.23 17.15
N TYR A 138 1.24 -7.96 15.86
CA TYR A 138 -0.04 -7.76 15.21
C TYR A 138 -0.27 -8.90 14.21
N GLY A 139 -1.14 -9.84 14.58
CA GLY A 139 -1.48 -11.00 13.77
C GLY A 139 -2.87 -10.89 13.12
N PRO A 140 -3.26 -11.88 12.30
CA PRO A 140 -4.57 -11.90 11.66
C PRO A 140 -5.76 -11.76 12.64
N ASN A 141 -5.63 -12.27 13.86
CA ASN A 141 -6.69 -12.16 14.89
C ASN A 141 -6.92 -10.73 15.40
N ASP A 142 -5.97 -9.82 15.19
CA ASP A 142 -6.08 -8.41 15.59
C ASP A 142 -6.79 -7.56 14.52
N VAL A 143 -6.98 -8.09 13.31
CA VAL A 143 -7.58 -7.38 12.18
C VAL A 143 -9.07 -7.08 12.44
N PRO A 144 -9.51 -5.80 12.38
CA PRO A 144 -10.91 -5.40 12.53
C PRO A 144 -11.73 -5.75 11.28
N HIS A 145 -11.84 -7.04 10.97
CA HIS A 145 -12.35 -7.54 9.70
C HIS A 145 -13.82 -7.21 9.41
N CYS A 146 -14.61 -6.82 10.41
CA CYS A 146 -15.98 -6.33 10.22
C CYS A 146 -16.04 -4.92 9.66
N SER A 147 -14.95 -4.14 9.81
CA SER A 147 -14.82 -2.79 9.26
C SER A 147 -14.13 -2.81 7.89
N LEU A 148 -13.72 -3.97 7.38
CA LEU A 148 -12.98 -4.10 6.13
C LEU A 148 -13.76 -4.89 5.08
N THR A 149 -13.52 -4.51 3.84
CA THR A 149 -14.00 -5.23 2.64
C THR A 149 -12.85 -5.97 1.95
N HIS A 150 -11.62 -5.47 2.08
CA HIS A 150 -10.43 -6.06 1.47
C HIS A 150 -9.24 -5.95 2.43
N ILE A 151 -8.36 -6.93 2.37
CA ILE A 151 -7.04 -6.92 2.98
C ILE A 151 -6.01 -7.08 1.87
N LEU A 152 -5.02 -6.20 1.84
CA LEU A 152 -3.87 -6.28 0.95
C LEU A 152 -2.70 -6.88 1.75
N TYR A 153 -2.38 -8.14 1.49
CA TYR A 153 -1.31 -8.86 2.19
C TYR A 153 0.06 -8.50 1.61
N ALA A 154 0.85 -7.74 2.37
CA ALA A 154 2.12 -7.15 1.96
C ALA A 154 3.32 -7.90 2.59
N PHE A 155 4.39 -8.23 1.86
CA PHE A 155 4.51 -8.19 0.40
C PHE A 155 5.09 -9.51 -0.13
N ALA A 156 4.65 -9.90 -1.31
CA ALA A 156 5.44 -10.75 -2.19
C ALA A 156 6.46 -9.92 -2.98
N ASP A 157 7.50 -10.58 -3.47
CA ASP A 157 8.55 -9.99 -4.31
C ASP A 157 8.55 -10.64 -5.70
N VAL A 158 9.26 -10.02 -6.63
CA VAL A 158 9.54 -10.51 -7.97
C VAL A 158 11.03 -10.73 -8.15
N ASN A 159 11.41 -11.87 -8.72
CA ASN A 159 12.78 -12.14 -9.10
C ASN A 159 13.10 -11.41 -10.42
N PRO A 160 14.04 -10.45 -10.45
CA PRO A 160 14.35 -9.67 -11.65
C PRO A 160 15.00 -10.50 -12.77
N GLU A 161 15.60 -11.64 -12.44
CA GLU A 161 16.30 -12.51 -13.38
C GLU A 161 15.39 -13.56 -14.00
N THR A 162 14.53 -14.19 -13.20
CA THR A 162 13.66 -15.29 -13.67
C THR A 162 12.24 -14.84 -14.00
N GLY A 163 11.78 -13.74 -13.40
CA GLY A 163 10.38 -13.31 -13.43
C GLY A 163 9.48 -14.07 -12.45
N ASP A 164 10.01 -14.86 -11.52
CA ASP A 164 9.18 -15.51 -10.50
C ASP A 164 8.57 -14.49 -9.53
N CYS A 165 7.26 -14.53 -9.33
CA CYS A 165 6.61 -13.97 -8.15
C CYS A 165 6.75 -14.96 -6.98
N PHE A 166 7.17 -14.51 -5.80
CA PHE A 166 7.38 -15.37 -4.64
C PHE A 166 7.06 -14.67 -3.31
N LEU A 167 6.69 -15.48 -2.31
CA LEU A 167 6.43 -15.03 -0.94
C LEU A 167 7.75 -14.75 -0.21
N THR A 168 7.78 -13.66 0.56
CA THR A 168 9.03 -13.15 1.17
C THR A 168 9.34 -13.77 2.53
N ASP A 169 8.33 -14.30 3.23
CA ASP A 169 8.49 -14.89 4.56
C ASP A 169 7.57 -16.10 4.75
N LEU A 170 8.01 -17.26 4.25
CA LEU A 170 7.22 -18.50 4.37
C LEU A 170 6.87 -18.88 5.81
N TRP A 171 7.66 -18.43 6.80
CA TRP A 171 7.31 -18.67 8.20
C TRP A 171 6.03 -17.94 8.57
N ALA A 172 5.98 -16.62 8.35
CA ALA A 172 4.79 -15.82 8.61
C ALA A 172 3.62 -16.20 7.69
N ASP A 173 3.91 -16.43 6.42
CA ASP A 173 2.92 -16.58 5.36
C ASP A 173 2.21 -17.93 5.43
N GLU A 174 2.98 -19.03 5.52
CA GLU A 174 2.49 -20.39 5.27
C GLU A 174 2.73 -21.38 6.43
N GLN A 175 3.60 -21.10 7.42
CA GLN A 175 4.09 -22.13 8.35
C GLN A 175 3.78 -21.91 9.83
N ILE A 176 3.76 -20.66 10.33
CA ILE A 176 3.54 -20.40 11.76
C ILE A 176 2.18 -20.97 12.19
N HIS A 177 2.18 -21.74 13.27
CA HIS A 177 0.97 -22.31 13.84
C HIS A 177 0.36 -21.35 14.85
N TYR A 178 -0.91 -20.99 14.62
CA TYR A 178 -1.71 -20.23 15.56
C TYR A 178 -2.50 -21.16 16.48
N ALA A 179 -3.15 -20.57 17.49
CA ALA A 179 -4.03 -21.33 18.38
C ALA A 179 -5.14 -22.04 17.57
N GLY A 180 -5.23 -23.36 17.74
CA GLY A 180 -6.14 -24.23 16.98
C GLY A 180 -5.48 -24.99 15.84
N ASP A 181 -4.27 -24.62 15.43
CA ASP A 181 -3.52 -25.35 14.41
C ASP A 181 -2.88 -26.62 15.00
N SER A 182 -3.08 -27.74 14.31
CA SER A 182 -2.61 -29.05 14.72
C SER A 182 -1.23 -29.32 14.14
N TRP A 183 -0.31 -29.78 14.97
CA TRP A 183 1.03 -30.24 14.54
C TRP A 183 1.02 -31.64 13.92
N ASN A 184 -0.15 -32.29 13.89
CA ASN A 184 -0.31 -33.70 13.50
C ASN A 184 -1.16 -33.87 12.23
N ASP A 185 -1.50 -32.78 11.54
CA ASP A 185 -2.28 -32.88 10.30
C ASP A 185 -1.47 -33.62 9.23
N ARG A 186 -2.08 -34.63 8.63
CA ARG A 186 -1.46 -35.42 7.55
C ARG A 186 -1.53 -34.66 6.23
N GLY A 187 -0.57 -34.89 5.36
CA GLY A 187 -0.53 -34.30 4.02
C GLY A 187 0.21 -32.96 4.00
N ASN A 188 0.08 -32.25 2.89
CA ASN A 188 0.72 -30.95 2.67
C ASN A 188 -0.28 -29.84 3.04
N ASN A 189 -0.14 -29.22 4.21
CA ASN A 189 -1.14 -28.30 4.76
C ASN A 189 -0.62 -26.87 4.87
N LEU A 190 -1.47 -25.91 4.53
CA LEU A 190 -1.23 -24.48 4.74
C LEU A 190 -1.48 -24.11 6.19
N TYR A 191 -0.57 -23.34 6.79
CA TYR A 191 -0.73 -22.66 8.07
C TYR A 191 -0.50 -21.15 7.88
N GLY A 192 0.14 -20.51 8.85
CA GLY A 192 0.54 -19.12 8.76
C GLY A 192 -0.63 -18.16 8.69
N ASN A 193 -0.32 -16.93 8.30
CA ASN A 193 -1.29 -15.86 8.15
C ASN A 193 -2.36 -16.22 7.12
N PHE A 194 -1.99 -16.89 6.02
CA PHE A 194 -2.95 -17.23 4.98
C PHE A 194 -4.02 -18.20 5.48
N LYS A 195 -3.68 -19.23 6.27
CA LYS A 195 -4.71 -20.09 6.89
C LYS A 195 -5.69 -19.26 7.73
N GLN A 196 -5.20 -18.34 8.56
CA GLN A 196 -6.06 -17.53 9.42
C GLN A 196 -7.00 -16.62 8.60
N PHE A 197 -6.50 -16.00 7.54
CA PHE A 197 -7.34 -15.18 6.68
C PHE A 197 -8.35 -16.01 5.86
N LEU A 198 -8.01 -17.23 5.44
CA LEU A 198 -8.97 -18.14 4.81
C LEU A 198 -10.11 -18.50 5.76
N LEU A 199 -9.80 -18.81 7.02
CA LEU A 199 -10.81 -19.03 8.05
C LEU A 199 -11.67 -17.77 8.30
N MET A 200 -11.06 -16.58 8.26
CA MET A 200 -11.76 -15.31 8.39
C MET A 200 -12.70 -15.03 7.21
N LYS A 201 -12.24 -15.25 5.97
CA LYS A 201 -13.04 -15.15 4.74
C LYS A 201 -14.26 -16.06 4.75
N LYS A 202 -14.15 -17.27 5.32
CA LYS A 202 -15.28 -18.19 5.48
C LYS A 202 -16.34 -17.65 6.44
N LYS A 203 -15.93 -16.91 7.49
CA LYS A 203 -16.84 -16.28 8.46
C LYS A 203 -17.44 -14.98 7.92
N ASN A 204 -16.63 -14.15 7.26
CA ASN A 204 -17.04 -12.91 6.61
C ASN A 204 -16.95 -13.08 5.08
N ARG A 205 -18.05 -13.49 4.46
CA ARG A 205 -18.13 -13.74 3.01
C ARG A 205 -17.99 -12.48 2.14
N ALA A 206 -18.03 -11.28 2.73
CA ALA A 206 -17.81 -10.02 2.03
C ALA A 206 -16.33 -9.56 2.04
N LEU A 207 -15.49 -10.20 2.85
CA LEU A 207 -14.07 -9.87 2.99
C LEU A 207 -13.24 -10.53 1.91
N LYS A 208 -12.49 -9.75 1.14
CA LYS A 208 -11.53 -10.23 0.15
C LYS A 208 -10.10 -10.14 0.69
N LEU A 209 -9.25 -11.08 0.29
CA LEU A 209 -7.82 -11.10 0.59
C LEU A 209 -7.05 -11.06 -0.73
N MET A 210 -6.26 -10.02 -0.96
CA MET A 210 -5.43 -9.88 -2.14
C MET A 210 -3.96 -9.92 -1.75
N LEU A 211 -3.11 -10.46 -2.61
CA LEU A 211 -1.66 -10.37 -2.43
C LEU A 211 -1.17 -9.07 -3.03
N SER A 212 -0.47 -8.26 -2.23
CA SER A 212 0.28 -7.14 -2.76
C SER A 212 1.71 -7.57 -3.07
N ILE A 213 2.15 -7.27 -4.29
CA ILE A 213 3.44 -7.68 -4.82
C ILE A 213 4.24 -6.40 -5.08
N GLY A 214 5.43 -6.29 -4.49
CA GLY A 214 6.27 -5.10 -4.59
C GLY A 214 6.39 -4.33 -3.28
N GLY A 215 6.00 -3.06 -3.32
CA GLY A 215 6.27 -2.07 -2.28
C GLY A 215 7.64 -1.45 -2.45
N TRP A 216 7.88 -0.35 -1.74
CA TRP A 216 9.13 0.44 -1.78
C TRP A 216 10.42 -0.39 -1.90
N THR A 217 10.61 -1.41 -1.05
CA THR A 217 11.84 -2.23 -1.01
C THR A 217 12.05 -3.07 -2.28
N PHE A 218 10.96 -3.60 -2.85
CA PHE A 218 11.00 -4.56 -3.96
C PHE A 218 10.68 -3.90 -5.32
N GLY A 219 10.19 -2.66 -5.31
CA GLY A 219 9.91 -1.84 -6.49
C GLY A 219 10.99 -1.86 -7.58
N PRO A 220 12.30 -1.77 -7.24
CA PRO A 220 13.37 -1.83 -8.23
C PRO A 220 13.43 -3.14 -9.05
N HIS A 221 12.90 -4.25 -8.53
CA HIS A 221 12.93 -5.54 -9.21
C HIS A 221 11.93 -5.63 -10.39
N PHE A 222 10.90 -4.78 -10.43
CA PHE A 222 9.92 -4.78 -11.51
C PHE A 222 10.52 -4.39 -12.86
N ALA A 223 11.37 -3.38 -12.92
CA ALA A 223 11.86 -2.84 -14.19
C ALA A 223 12.50 -3.90 -15.11
N PRO A 224 13.48 -4.70 -14.66
CA PRO A 224 14.06 -5.77 -15.48
C PRO A 224 13.10 -6.93 -15.77
N MET A 225 12.19 -7.27 -14.83
CA MET A 225 11.18 -8.31 -15.07
C MET A 225 10.16 -7.88 -16.12
N ALA A 226 9.61 -6.67 -15.99
CA ALA A 226 8.55 -6.16 -16.84
C ALA A 226 9.02 -5.89 -18.28
N ALA A 227 10.32 -5.65 -18.49
CA ALA A 227 10.89 -5.42 -19.81
C ALA A 227 10.96 -6.68 -20.69
N ASP A 228 10.97 -7.88 -20.10
CA ASP A 228 11.10 -9.14 -20.85
C ASP A 228 9.75 -9.88 -20.89
N PRO A 229 9.17 -10.13 -22.08
CA PRO A 229 7.91 -10.87 -22.21
C PRO A 229 7.92 -12.27 -21.58
N LYS A 230 9.05 -12.97 -21.58
CA LYS A 230 9.16 -14.29 -20.94
C LYS A 230 9.11 -14.19 -19.43
N LYS A 231 9.79 -13.17 -18.86
CA LYS A 231 9.76 -12.92 -17.42
C LYS A 231 8.39 -12.44 -16.96
N ARG A 232 7.71 -11.58 -17.73
CA ARG A 232 6.30 -11.23 -17.45
C ARG A 232 5.37 -12.43 -17.49
N ALA A 233 5.47 -13.28 -18.50
CA ALA A 233 4.66 -14.50 -18.57
C ALA A 233 4.91 -15.42 -17.37
N ARG A 234 6.17 -15.54 -16.93
CA ARG A 234 6.54 -16.29 -15.72
C ARG A 234 5.96 -15.66 -14.46
N PHE A 235 6.01 -14.33 -14.35
CA PHE A 235 5.44 -13.58 -13.24
C PHE A 235 3.94 -13.82 -13.12
N VAL A 236 3.20 -13.65 -14.22
CA VAL A 236 1.75 -13.88 -14.26
C VAL A 236 1.42 -15.31 -13.83
N THR A 237 2.16 -16.30 -14.35
CA THR A 237 1.95 -17.71 -14.01
C THR A 237 2.17 -18.00 -12.53
N THR A 238 3.25 -17.46 -11.95
CA THR A 238 3.63 -17.73 -10.55
C THR A 238 2.77 -16.94 -9.56
N ALA A 239 2.39 -15.70 -9.89
CA ALA A 239 1.46 -14.92 -9.08
C ALA A 239 0.06 -15.57 -9.01
N ILE A 240 -0.45 -16.10 -10.13
CA ILE A 240 -1.72 -16.85 -10.15
C ILE A 240 -1.61 -18.16 -9.38
N ALA A 241 -0.45 -18.82 -9.42
CA ALA A 241 -0.22 -20.02 -8.61
C ALA A 241 -0.30 -19.72 -7.11
N ILE A 242 0.30 -18.62 -6.64
CA ILE A 242 0.17 -18.16 -5.23
C ILE A 242 -1.31 -17.84 -4.91
N LEU A 243 -1.99 -17.11 -5.80
CA LEU A 243 -3.43 -16.80 -5.65
C LEU A 243 -4.29 -18.05 -5.45
N GLU A 244 -4.07 -19.10 -6.25
CA GLU A 244 -4.81 -20.35 -6.12
C GLU A 244 -4.39 -21.14 -4.89
N ASN A 245 -3.09 -21.21 -4.61
CA ASN A 245 -2.58 -22.00 -3.49
C ASN A 245 -3.05 -21.44 -2.16
N ASP A 246 -2.89 -20.14 -1.96
CA ASP A 246 -3.01 -19.50 -0.65
C ASP A 246 -4.36 -18.79 -0.48
N GLY A 247 -5.31 -19.09 -1.36
CA GLY A 247 -6.73 -18.77 -1.21
C GLY A 247 -7.05 -17.28 -1.34
N LEU A 248 -6.50 -16.62 -2.35
CA LEU A 248 -6.62 -15.18 -2.57
C LEU A 248 -7.78 -14.83 -3.52
N ASP A 249 -8.28 -13.61 -3.44
CA ASP A 249 -9.36 -13.02 -4.26
C ASP A 249 -8.82 -12.10 -5.36
N GLY A 250 -7.52 -11.84 -5.38
CA GLY A 250 -6.93 -10.95 -6.37
C GLY A 250 -5.47 -10.61 -6.08
N LEU A 251 -4.93 -9.75 -6.93
CA LEU A 251 -3.55 -9.29 -6.89
C LEU A 251 -3.52 -7.76 -6.86
N ASP A 252 -2.56 -7.20 -6.15
CA ASP A 252 -2.25 -5.77 -6.10
C ASP A 252 -0.79 -5.59 -6.50
N ILE A 253 -0.50 -4.70 -7.46
CA ILE A 253 0.86 -4.41 -7.89
C ILE A 253 1.30 -3.07 -7.34
N ASP A 254 2.34 -3.10 -6.51
CA ASP A 254 2.91 -1.92 -5.88
C ASP A 254 4.32 -1.68 -6.45
N TRP A 255 4.37 -1.08 -7.65
CA TRP A 255 5.63 -0.69 -8.29
C TRP A 255 5.92 0.78 -7.99
N GLU A 256 6.87 1.02 -7.08
CA GLU A 256 7.36 2.35 -6.70
C GLU A 256 8.77 2.66 -7.25
N TYR A 257 8.93 3.33 -8.40
CA TYR A 257 7.93 3.70 -9.40
C TYR A 257 8.49 3.45 -10.81
N PRO A 258 7.64 3.26 -11.84
CA PRO A 258 8.09 3.35 -13.22
C PRO A 258 8.80 4.69 -13.47
N ALA A 259 10.07 4.62 -13.88
CA ALA A 259 10.95 5.78 -13.97
C ALA A 259 10.88 6.52 -15.31
N ASN A 260 10.33 5.89 -16.35
CA ASN A 260 10.26 6.45 -17.71
C ASN A 260 9.15 5.80 -18.54
N ALA A 261 8.92 6.34 -19.74
CA ALA A 261 7.87 5.89 -20.65
C ALA A 261 7.97 4.40 -21.03
N ALA A 262 9.19 3.85 -21.15
CA ALA A 262 9.37 2.43 -21.45
C ALA A 262 8.89 1.55 -20.28
N GLN A 263 9.25 1.92 -19.05
CA GLN A 263 8.76 1.22 -17.85
C GLN A 263 7.25 1.37 -17.68
N ALA A 264 6.68 2.54 -17.99
CA ALA A 264 5.23 2.76 -17.96
C ALA A 264 4.49 1.84 -18.95
N SER A 265 4.97 1.75 -20.20
CA SER A 265 4.41 0.84 -21.21
C SER A 265 4.54 -0.64 -20.82
N ASN A 266 5.68 -1.01 -20.23
CA ASN A 266 5.88 -2.36 -19.70
C ASN A 266 4.91 -2.65 -18.54
N PHE A 267 4.62 -1.67 -17.69
CA PHE A 267 3.65 -1.83 -16.61
C PHE A 267 2.23 -2.01 -17.15
N THR A 268 1.80 -1.19 -18.12
CA THR A 268 0.52 -1.37 -18.83
C THR A 268 0.40 -2.77 -19.43
N THR A 269 1.48 -3.26 -20.05
CA THR A 269 1.52 -4.59 -20.67
C THR A 269 1.43 -5.70 -19.61
N LEU A 270 2.14 -5.56 -18.50
CA LEU A 270 2.05 -6.48 -17.36
C LEU A 270 0.63 -6.56 -16.80
N LEU A 271 -0.03 -5.42 -16.59
CA LEU A 271 -1.42 -5.37 -16.09
C LEU A 271 -2.40 -6.04 -17.05
N LYS A 272 -2.23 -5.84 -18.36
CA LYS A 272 -3.00 -6.55 -19.39
C LYS A 272 -2.83 -8.06 -19.29
N GLU A 273 -1.59 -8.53 -19.18
CA GLU A 273 -1.27 -9.96 -19.10
C GLU A 273 -1.78 -10.58 -17.79
N LEU A 274 -1.68 -9.88 -16.66
CA LEU A 274 -2.27 -10.29 -15.38
C LEU A 274 -3.79 -10.39 -15.47
N ARG A 275 -4.48 -9.39 -16.02
CA ARG A 275 -5.94 -9.42 -16.19
C ARG A 275 -6.37 -10.61 -17.06
N ALA A 276 -5.66 -10.88 -18.14
CA ALA A 276 -5.92 -12.03 -19.00
C ALA A 276 -5.72 -13.36 -18.24
N GLY A 277 -4.63 -13.49 -17.47
CA GLY A 277 -4.36 -14.67 -16.65
C GLY A 277 -5.41 -14.90 -15.56
N LEU A 278 -5.81 -13.87 -14.83
CA LEU A 278 -6.87 -13.92 -13.83
C LEU A 278 -8.21 -14.35 -14.43
N THR A 279 -8.55 -13.80 -15.61
CA THR A 279 -9.77 -14.15 -16.35
C THR A 279 -9.75 -15.63 -16.78
N ALA A 280 -8.62 -16.10 -17.31
CA ALA A 280 -8.46 -17.49 -17.70
C ALA A 280 -8.54 -18.45 -16.49
N HIS A 281 -8.00 -18.04 -15.34
CA HIS A 281 -8.08 -18.82 -14.10
C HIS A 281 -9.50 -18.92 -13.57
N ALA A 282 -10.25 -17.81 -13.53
CA ALA A 282 -11.67 -17.81 -13.17
C ALA A 282 -12.49 -18.72 -14.10
N ALA A 283 -12.28 -18.63 -15.42
CA ALA A 283 -12.95 -19.49 -16.41
C ALA A 283 -12.61 -20.97 -16.20
N LYS A 284 -11.34 -21.31 -15.94
CA LYS A 284 -10.89 -22.68 -15.61
C LYS A 284 -11.61 -23.22 -14.38
N LYS A 285 -11.83 -22.39 -13.36
CA LYS A 285 -12.55 -22.74 -12.13
C LYS A 285 -14.07 -22.69 -12.27
N ARG A 286 -14.58 -22.10 -13.36
CA ARG A 286 -16.00 -21.75 -13.54
C ARG A 286 -16.52 -20.83 -12.43
N ASP A 287 -15.65 -19.94 -11.95
CA ASP A 287 -16.03 -18.91 -11.00
C ASP A 287 -16.83 -17.82 -11.72
N MET A 288 -17.96 -17.44 -11.12
CA MET A 288 -18.81 -16.34 -11.63
C MET A 288 -18.37 -14.97 -11.12
N VAL A 289 -17.62 -14.95 -10.02
CA VAL A 289 -17.02 -13.74 -9.45
C VAL A 289 -15.65 -13.56 -10.10
N PRO A 290 -15.34 -12.42 -10.73
CA PRO A 290 -14.01 -12.14 -11.26
C PRO A 290 -12.98 -11.95 -10.13
N TYR A 291 -11.76 -12.43 -10.35
CA TYR A 291 -10.63 -12.07 -9.51
C TYR A 291 -10.25 -10.60 -9.67
N LEU A 292 -9.81 -9.98 -8.58
CA LEU A 292 -9.49 -8.57 -8.51
C LEU A 292 -8.05 -8.27 -8.96
N LEU A 293 -7.83 -7.12 -9.59
CA LEU A 293 -6.51 -6.56 -9.88
C LEU A 293 -6.49 -5.08 -9.51
N SER A 294 -5.55 -4.66 -8.67
CA SER A 294 -5.32 -3.26 -8.34
C SER A 294 -3.86 -2.87 -8.45
N ILE A 295 -3.60 -1.57 -8.29
CA ILE A 295 -2.26 -1.06 -8.04
C ILE A 295 -2.26 -0.11 -6.85
N ALA A 296 -1.11 0.00 -6.18
CA ALA A 296 -0.77 1.17 -5.38
C ALA A 296 -0.30 2.29 -6.32
N ALA A 297 -0.93 3.45 -6.25
CA ALA A 297 -0.79 4.52 -7.23
C ALA A 297 -0.14 5.78 -6.60
N PRO A 298 0.91 6.34 -7.23
CA PRO A 298 1.59 7.54 -6.73
C PRO A 298 0.68 8.76 -6.70
N CYS A 299 0.95 9.66 -5.77
CA CYS A 299 0.29 10.97 -5.65
C CYS A 299 1.27 12.16 -5.78
N GLY A 300 2.53 11.89 -6.15
CA GLY A 300 3.57 12.88 -6.45
C GLY A 300 3.83 13.01 -7.96
N GLU A 301 4.98 13.58 -8.34
CA GLU A 301 5.35 13.78 -9.75
C GLU A 301 5.37 12.48 -10.58
N GLN A 302 5.62 11.34 -9.94
CA GLN A 302 5.67 10.01 -10.55
C GLN A 302 4.36 9.59 -11.22
N MET A 303 3.21 10.13 -10.79
CA MET A 303 1.92 9.83 -11.41
C MET A 303 1.85 10.27 -12.88
N LYS A 304 2.64 11.29 -13.26
CA LYS A 304 2.72 11.81 -14.63
C LYS A 304 3.45 10.86 -15.59
N THR A 305 4.20 9.88 -15.06
CA THR A 305 4.90 8.88 -15.88
C THR A 305 3.98 7.76 -16.35
N LEU A 306 2.86 7.52 -15.66
CA LEU A 306 1.97 6.39 -15.90
C LEU A 306 1.11 6.57 -17.17
N GLU A 307 0.82 5.47 -17.86
CA GLU A 307 -0.16 5.46 -18.97
C GLU A 307 -1.58 5.26 -18.44
N VAL A 308 -2.04 6.18 -17.58
CA VAL A 308 -3.26 6.04 -16.75
C VAL A 308 -4.46 5.50 -17.53
N ALA A 309 -4.85 6.16 -18.64
CA ALA A 309 -5.99 5.74 -19.46
C ALA A 309 -5.84 4.33 -20.07
N LYS A 310 -4.60 3.89 -20.36
CA LYS A 310 -4.34 2.56 -20.93
C LYS A 310 -4.30 1.47 -19.86
N MET A 311 -3.94 1.83 -18.63
CA MET A 311 -3.92 0.91 -17.49
C MET A 311 -5.32 0.64 -16.95
N ASP A 312 -6.18 1.67 -16.92
CA ASP A 312 -7.50 1.60 -16.26
C ASP A 312 -8.37 0.40 -16.69
N PRO A 313 -8.49 0.02 -17.97
CA PRO A 313 -9.32 -1.11 -18.39
C PRO A 313 -8.97 -2.47 -17.76
N TYR A 314 -7.77 -2.60 -17.18
CA TYR A 314 -7.31 -3.84 -16.55
C TYR A 314 -7.48 -3.85 -15.03
N LEU A 315 -7.76 -2.71 -14.41
CA LEU A 315 -7.79 -2.55 -12.96
C LEU A 315 -9.22 -2.47 -12.44
N ASP A 316 -9.45 -3.04 -11.26
CA ASP A 316 -10.66 -2.81 -10.46
C ASP A 316 -10.51 -1.53 -9.62
N PHE A 317 -9.32 -1.33 -9.05
CA PHE A 317 -9.03 -0.22 -8.14
C PHE A 317 -7.69 0.47 -8.42
N TRP A 318 -7.66 1.77 -8.15
CA TRP A 318 -6.46 2.59 -8.02
C TRP A 318 -6.32 3.00 -6.54
N ASN A 319 -5.41 2.35 -5.81
CA ASN A 319 -5.17 2.65 -4.40
C ASN A 319 -4.21 3.84 -4.29
N LEU A 320 -4.75 5.06 -4.26
CA LEU A 320 -3.94 6.28 -4.22
C LEU A 320 -3.18 6.38 -2.90
N MET A 321 -1.85 6.36 -2.96
CA MET A 321 -0.97 6.57 -1.80
C MET A 321 -0.91 8.06 -1.42
N ALA A 322 -2.05 8.59 -0.98
CA ALA A 322 -2.25 10.01 -0.67
C ALA A 322 -1.69 10.41 0.71
N TYR A 323 -0.46 9.97 0.96
CA TYR A 323 0.34 10.19 2.16
C TYR A 323 1.82 10.33 1.77
N ASP A 324 2.71 10.52 2.75
CA ASP A 324 4.14 10.78 2.53
C ASP A 324 4.46 12.00 1.64
N PHE A 325 3.60 13.01 1.65
CA PHE A 325 3.87 14.30 0.99
C PHE A 325 5.00 15.09 1.64
N ALA A 326 5.32 14.81 2.90
CA ALA A 326 6.40 15.43 3.65
C ALA A 326 7.06 14.43 4.60
N GLY A 327 8.37 14.59 4.80
CA GLY A 327 9.19 13.72 5.64
C GLY A 327 10.62 14.27 5.78
N SER A 328 11.57 13.43 6.17
CA SER A 328 12.99 13.79 6.34
C SER A 328 13.66 14.36 5.07
N TRP A 329 13.09 14.08 3.90
CA TRP A 329 13.54 14.61 2.60
C TRP A 329 13.04 16.03 2.31
N SER A 330 12.15 16.57 3.15
CA SER A 330 11.55 17.89 2.94
C SER A 330 12.48 19.01 3.42
N ALA A 331 12.46 20.16 2.75
CA ALA A 331 13.25 21.34 3.16
C ALA A 331 12.68 22.06 4.41
N VAL A 332 11.38 21.93 4.63
CA VAL A 332 10.65 22.46 5.78
C VAL A 332 9.66 21.40 6.28
N THR A 333 9.14 21.56 7.49
CA THR A 333 8.04 20.72 7.99
C THR A 333 6.82 20.83 7.08
N GLY A 334 6.13 19.72 6.88
CA GLY A 334 4.96 19.66 6.01
C GLY A 334 3.88 18.73 6.54
N HIS A 335 2.68 18.89 6.00
CA HIS A 335 1.59 17.94 6.25
C HIS A 335 1.78 16.74 5.32
N GLN A 336 1.81 15.52 5.87
CA GLN A 336 2.13 14.34 5.07
C GLN A 336 0.95 13.84 4.22
N ALA A 337 -0.29 14.21 4.54
CA ALA A 337 -1.49 13.67 3.91
C ALA A 337 -2.63 14.70 3.82
N ASN A 338 -2.28 15.96 3.52
CA ASN A 338 -3.26 17.03 3.35
C ASN A 338 -4.21 16.76 2.18
N LEU A 339 -5.50 16.99 2.41
CA LEU A 339 -6.54 16.79 1.41
C LEU A 339 -6.45 17.81 0.28
N TRP A 340 -6.21 19.08 0.60
CA TRP A 340 -6.11 20.17 -0.37
C TRP A 340 -4.73 20.83 -0.35
N ASN A 341 -4.38 21.48 -1.48
CA ASN A 341 -3.10 22.16 -1.66
C ASN A 341 -2.85 23.25 -0.60
N ILE A 342 -1.61 23.36 -0.15
CA ILE A 342 -1.19 24.39 0.80
C ILE A 342 -0.72 25.61 0.00
N LYS A 343 -1.44 26.73 0.11
CA LYS A 343 -1.16 27.97 -0.66
C LYS A 343 -1.09 27.71 -2.17
N GLY A 344 -1.95 26.82 -2.68
CA GLY A 344 -2.00 26.44 -4.10
C GLY A 344 -0.86 25.54 -4.57
N LYS A 345 0.06 25.13 -3.70
CA LYS A 345 1.19 24.26 -4.06
C LYS A 345 0.84 22.78 -3.86
N VAL A 346 1.24 21.97 -4.84
CA VAL A 346 1.24 20.51 -4.81
C VAL A 346 2.32 19.98 -3.85
N PRO A 347 2.21 18.73 -3.36
CA PRO A 347 1.13 17.78 -3.57
C PRO A 347 -0.06 17.92 -2.59
N SER A 348 -1.19 17.33 -2.98
CA SER A 348 -2.34 17.06 -2.11
C SER A 348 -3.14 15.88 -2.66
N ALA A 349 -3.98 15.28 -1.80
CA ALA A 349 -4.85 14.19 -2.23
C ALA A 349 -5.84 14.61 -3.33
N ASP A 350 -6.41 15.83 -3.25
CA ASP A 350 -7.31 16.37 -4.28
C ASP A 350 -6.59 16.59 -5.62
N ASN A 351 -5.32 17.02 -5.60
CA ASN A 351 -4.54 17.13 -6.83
C ASN A 351 -4.37 15.77 -7.52
N ALA A 352 -4.01 14.73 -6.77
CA ALA A 352 -3.87 13.38 -7.32
C ALA A 352 -5.20 12.83 -7.84
N VAL A 353 -6.29 12.91 -7.05
CA VAL A 353 -7.63 12.46 -7.47
C VAL A 353 -8.06 13.12 -8.78
N ASN A 354 -7.93 14.44 -8.88
CA ASN A 354 -8.31 15.17 -10.09
C ASN A 354 -7.39 14.81 -11.27
N PHE A 355 -6.10 14.55 -11.03
CA PHE A 355 -5.18 14.06 -12.07
C PHE A 355 -5.66 12.73 -12.66
N TYR A 356 -5.94 11.70 -11.85
CA TYR A 356 -6.39 10.40 -12.35
C TYR A 356 -7.74 10.49 -13.09
N ILE A 357 -8.69 11.27 -12.56
CA ILE A 357 -10.00 11.49 -13.23
C ILE A 357 -9.80 12.17 -14.59
N SER A 358 -9.00 13.24 -14.64
CA SER A 358 -8.71 13.96 -15.89
C SER A 358 -7.94 13.12 -16.93
N ASN A 359 -7.32 12.02 -16.49
CA ASN A 359 -6.60 11.07 -17.35
C ASN A 359 -7.39 9.76 -17.57
N GLY A 360 -8.71 9.79 -17.40
CA GLY A 360 -9.62 8.73 -17.85
C GLY A 360 -10.00 7.68 -16.80
N VAL A 361 -9.57 7.81 -15.54
CA VAL A 361 -10.03 6.91 -14.47
C VAL A 361 -11.40 7.35 -13.98
N VAL A 362 -12.36 6.43 -13.98
CA VAL A 362 -13.68 6.70 -13.42
C VAL A 362 -13.57 6.81 -11.90
N SER A 363 -14.22 7.82 -11.30
CA SER A 363 -14.08 8.14 -9.86
C SER A 363 -14.35 6.94 -8.94
N HIS A 364 -15.32 6.09 -9.29
CA HIS A 364 -15.70 4.92 -8.50
C HIS A 364 -14.72 3.74 -8.59
N LYS A 365 -13.55 3.93 -9.20
CA LYS A 365 -12.38 3.03 -9.13
C LYS A 365 -11.24 3.59 -8.29
N ILE A 366 -11.30 4.85 -7.89
CA ILE A 366 -10.27 5.53 -7.11
C ILE A 366 -10.51 5.28 -5.62
N VAL A 367 -9.51 4.76 -4.93
CA VAL A 367 -9.53 4.57 -3.48
C VAL A 367 -8.57 5.56 -2.82
N LEU A 368 -9.04 6.31 -1.84
CA LEU A 368 -8.23 7.31 -1.15
C LEU A 368 -7.38 6.67 -0.03
N GLY A 369 -6.06 6.75 -0.13
CA GLY A 369 -5.14 6.32 0.92
C GLY A 369 -5.15 7.24 2.14
N ILE A 370 -5.10 6.63 3.33
CA ILE A 370 -5.07 7.29 4.64
C ILE A 370 -3.95 6.65 5.47
N PRO A 371 -2.98 7.43 5.99
CA PRO A 371 -1.90 6.88 6.78
C PRO A 371 -2.39 6.55 8.21
N LEU A 372 -2.02 5.37 8.71
CA LEU A 372 -2.17 4.96 10.11
C LEU A 372 -0.88 5.23 10.91
N TYR A 373 -0.19 6.30 10.55
CA TYR A 373 1.06 6.73 11.17
C TYR A 373 1.26 8.24 11.03
N GLY A 374 2.24 8.75 11.77
CA GLY A 374 2.65 10.15 11.78
C GLY A 374 4.10 10.36 11.35
N ARG A 375 4.35 11.44 10.59
CA ARG A 375 5.70 11.89 10.20
C ARG A 375 6.16 12.99 11.17
N GLY A 376 7.24 12.72 11.91
CA GLY A 376 7.80 13.57 12.96
C GLY A 376 8.91 14.51 12.49
N PHE A 377 8.97 15.68 13.11
CA PHE A 377 9.95 16.74 12.87
C PHE A 377 10.30 17.42 14.21
N GLU A 378 11.59 17.59 14.49
CA GLU A 378 12.09 18.20 15.73
C GLU A 378 12.65 19.60 15.50
N ASN A 379 12.87 20.34 16.60
CA ASN A 379 13.51 21.65 16.61
C ASN A 379 12.83 22.67 15.69
N THR A 380 11.51 22.58 15.57
CA THR A 380 10.71 23.37 14.63
C THR A 380 9.70 24.26 15.35
N ASN A 381 9.32 25.37 14.72
CA ASN A 381 8.30 26.28 15.25
C ASN A 381 6.87 25.91 14.82
N GLY A 382 6.70 24.79 14.11
CA GLY A 382 5.38 24.31 13.65
C GLY A 382 5.39 23.98 12.15
N PRO A 383 4.22 23.92 11.49
CA PRO A 383 4.12 23.56 10.07
C PRO A 383 4.72 24.63 9.14
N GLN A 384 5.30 24.20 8.01
CA GLN A 384 5.98 25.05 7.01
C GLN A 384 7.12 25.89 7.61
N GLN A 385 7.85 25.33 8.57
CA GLN A 385 9.01 25.97 9.21
C GLN A 385 10.28 25.12 9.03
N PRO A 386 11.47 25.72 9.13
CA PRO A 386 12.69 24.94 9.29
C PRO A 386 12.59 23.97 10.46
N TYR A 387 13.30 22.86 10.36
CA TYR A 387 13.40 21.84 11.39
C TYR A 387 14.83 21.29 11.41
N ASN A 388 15.18 20.57 12.48
CA ASN A 388 16.44 19.86 12.57
C ASN A 388 16.21 18.50 13.25
N GLY A 389 16.34 17.44 12.46
CA GLY A 389 16.04 16.07 12.90
C GLY A 389 14.55 15.73 12.78
N THR A 390 14.27 14.44 12.66
CA THR A 390 12.91 13.88 12.66
C THR A 390 12.55 13.20 13.98
N GLY A 391 13.47 13.21 14.94
CA GLY A 391 13.31 12.54 16.21
C GLY A 391 13.23 11.02 16.14
N GLN A 392 12.78 10.44 17.24
CA GLN A 392 12.52 9.02 17.34
C GLN A 392 11.27 8.63 16.51
N GLY A 393 10.90 7.36 16.57
CA GLY A 393 9.61 6.89 16.12
C GLY A 393 9.26 5.58 16.81
N THR A 394 8.17 4.95 16.39
CA THR A 394 7.72 3.69 16.99
C THR A 394 8.60 2.53 16.57
N TRP A 395 8.91 2.44 15.28
CA TRP A 395 9.73 1.38 14.68
C TRP A 395 10.92 1.92 13.90
N GLU A 396 10.77 3.12 13.35
CA GLU A 396 11.76 3.81 12.52
C GLU A 396 11.78 5.29 12.90
N ALA A 397 12.96 5.92 12.85
CA ALA A 397 13.09 7.34 13.19
C ALA A 397 12.17 8.22 12.34
N GLY A 398 11.48 9.17 12.97
CA GLY A 398 10.53 10.06 12.31
C GLY A 398 9.19 9.44 11.91
N ASN A 399 8.95 8.16 12.22
CA ASN A 399 7.69 7.48 11.89
C ASN A 399 7.00 6.93 13.15
N TRP A 400 5.78 7.38 13.42
CA TRP A 400 5.02 7.06 14.63
C TRP A 400 3.75 6.31 14.31
N ASP A 401 3.52 5.12 14.90
CA ASP A 401 2.22 4.46 14.77
C ASP A 401 1.12 5.37 15.35
N TYR A 402 0.03 5.52 14.62
CA TYR A 402 -1.08 6.39 15.02
C TYR A 402 -1.63 6.08 16.41
N LYS A 403 -1.70 4.79 16.78
CA LYS A 403 -2.16 4.34 18.11
C LYS A 403 -1.35 4.88 19.29
N PHE A 404 -0.17 5.45 19.06
CA PHE A 404 0.65 6.08 20.10
C PHE A 404 0.63 7.62 20.05
N LEU A 405 -0.20 8.20 19.17
CA LEU A 405 -0.36 9.63 19.01
C LEU A 405 -1.66 10.13 19.67
N PRO A 406 -1.69 11.37 20.19
CA PRO A 406 -0.56 12.28 20.33
C PRO A 406 0.44 11.81 21.40
N VAL A 407 1.72 12.12 21.21
CA VAL A 407 2.74 11.90 22.25
C VAL A 407 2.40 12.75 23.48
N LYS A 408 2.60 12.19 24.69
CA LYS A 408 2.32 12.89 25.94
C LYS A 408 3.02 14.26 25.99
N GLY A 409 2.21 15.30 26.20
CA GLY A 409 2.66 16.70 26.24
C GLY A 409 2.34 17.49 24.96
N ALA A 410 2.13 16.79 23.84
CA ALA A 410 1.71 17.42 22.60
C ALA A 410 0.21 17.75 22.60
N LYS A 411 -0.17 18.77 21.84
CA LYS A 411 -1.57 19.13 21.56
C LYS A 411 -1.92 18.80 20.13
N GLU A 412 -3.03 18.09 19.92
CA GLU A 412 -3.61 17.87 18.60
C GLU A 412 -4.21 19.16 18.05
N MET A 413 -4.02 19.39 16.75
CA MET A 413 -4.54 20.51 15.98
C MET A 413 -5.03 20.01 14.64
N ILE A 414 -5.98 20.74 14.08
CA ILE A 414 -6.54 20.48 12.76
C ILE A 414 -6.65 21.80 11.98
N ASN A 415 -6.41 21.72 10.68
CA ASN A 415 -6.69 22.79 9.74
C ASN A 415 -7.65 22.26 8.68
N THR A 416 -8.93 22.52 8.89
CA THR A 416 -10.01 22.06 8.02
C THR A 416 -9.95 22.65 6.61
N LYS A 417 -9.27 23.80 6.39
CA LYS A 417 -9.11 24.40 5.06
C LYS A 417 -8.21 23.59 4.13
N ILE A 418 -7.28 22.81 4.69
CA ILE A 418 -6.36 21.94 3.94
C ILE A 418 -6.60 20.45 4.22
N GLY A 419 -7.57 20.12 5.09
CA GLY A 419 -7.89 18.74 5.49
C GLY A 419 -6.67 18.02 6.05
N ALA A 420 -5.97 18.66 6.98
CA ALA A 420 -4.79 18.11 7.63
C ALA A 420 -4.84 18.34 9.14
N SER A 421 -4.30 17.37 9.88
CA SER A 421 -4.10 17.43 11.32
C SER A 421 -2.65 17.12 11.69
N TRP A 422 -2.27 17.51 12.90
CA TRP A 422 -0.95 17.27 13.48
C TRP A 422 -1.00 17.41 15.00
N SER A 423 0.03 16.93 15.69
CA SER A 423 0.31 17.32 17.07
C SER A 423 1.53 18.23 17.15
N TYR A 424 1.55 19.14 18.14
CA TYR A 424 2.75 19.92 18.46
C TYR A 424 3.00 19.97 19.97
N ASP A 425 4.23 19.70 20.36
CA ASP A 425 4.75 19.92 21.72
C ASP A 425 5.64 21.15 21.69
N SER A 426 5.19 22.27 22.27
CA SER A 426 5.94 23.53 22.27
C SER A 426 7.18 23.50 23.15
N ALA A 427 7.22 22.64 24.18
CA ALA A 427 8.37 22.51 25.07
C ALA A 427 9.49 21.72 24.38
N LYS A 428 9.14 20.68 23.63
CA LYS A 428 10.10 19.90 22.83
C LYS A 428 10.35 20.47 21.43
N ARG A 429 9.50 21.39 20.99
CA ARG A 429 9.47 21.91 19.60
C ARG A 429 9.34 20.77 18.58
N GLU A 430 8.46 19.81 18.89
CA GLU A 430 8.19 18.60 18.11
C GLU A 430 6.86 18.73 17.38
N PHE A 431 6.87 18.52 16.07
CA PHE A 431 5.71 18.52 15.19
C PHE A 431 5.54 17.13 14.58
N ILE A 432 4.34 16.54 14.68
CA ILE A 432 4.04 15.24 14.06
C ILE A 432 2.77 15.38 13.22
N SER A 433 2.87 15.20 11.90
CA SER A 433 1.72 15.24 11.00
C SER A 433 1.08 13.87 10.87
N TYR A 434 -0.22 13.75 11.14
CA TYR A 434 -1.00 12.51 11.02
C TYR A 434 -2.51 12.83 10.98
N ASP A 435 -3.34 11.87 10.58
CA ASP A 435 -4.79 12.03 10.57
C ASP A 435 -5.42 11.76 11.94
N THR A 436 -6.32 12.64 12.38
CA THR A 436 -7.18 12.45 13.56
C THR A 436 -8.58 11.96 13.15
N PRO A 437 -9.42 11.47 14.08
CA PRO A 437 -10.81 11.14 13.84
C PRO A 437 -11.56 12.24 13.10
N GLU A 438 -11.41 13.49 13.52
CA GLU A 438 -12.03 14.64 12.87
C GLU A 438 -11.53 14.81 11.42
N ASN A 439 -10.22 14.65 11.17
CA ASN A 439 -9.68 14.75 9.81
C ASN A 439 -10.18 13.61 8.91
N VAL A 440 -10.32 12.39 9.44
CA VAL A 440 -10.87 11.26 8.71
C VAL A 440 -12.34 11.46 8.36
N LEU A 441 -13.15 12.12 9.20
CA LEU A 441 -14.52 12.48 8.84
C LEU A 441 -14.57 13.49 7.68
N ILE A 442 -13.61 14.43 7.60
CA ILE A 442 -13.46 15.32 6.44
C ILE A 442 -13.14 14.49 5.18
N LYS A 443 -12.22 13.54 5.27
CA LYS A 443 -11.88 12.63 4.14
C LYS A 443 -13.06 11.74 3.74
N CYS A 444 -13.89 11.28 4.68
CA CYS A 444 -15.12 10.53 4.37
C CYS A 444 -16.12 11.39 3.59
N ASN A 445 -16.30 12.65 3.98
CA ASN A 445 -17.16 13.58 3.23
C ASN A 445 -16.59 13.85 1.83
N TYR A 446 -15.29 13.99 1.70
CA TYR A 446 -14.62 14.11 0.40
C TYR A 446 -14.82 12.89 -0.49
N ILE A 447 -14.67 11.67 0.04
CA ILE A 447 -14.94 10.40 -0.66
C ILE A 447 -16.37 10.39 -1.22
N LYS A 448 -17.35 10.81 -0.42
CA LYS A 448 -18.76 10.90 -0.86
C LYS A 448 -18.94 11.95 -1.96
N GLN A 449 -18.44 13.16 -1.75
CA GLN A 449 -18.56 14.29 -2.69
C GLN A 449 -17.91 14.00 -4.04
N LYS A 450 -16.73 13.38 -4.05
CA LYS A 450 -15.99 13.01 -5.27
C LYS A 450 -16.39 11.64 -5.82
N ARG A 451 -17.36 10.97 -5.18
CA ARG A 451 -17.88 9.66 -5.61
C ARG A 451 -16.75 8.64 -5.78
N LEU A 452 -15.81 8.62 -4.84
CA LEU A 452 -14.65 7.72 -4.85
C LEU A 452 -15.07 6.30 -4.46
N ARG A 453 -14.30 5.29 -4.88
CA ARG A 453 -14.57 3.89 -4.52
C ARG A 453 -14.50 3.65 -3.02
N GLY A 454 -13.68 4.39 -2.28
CA GLY A 454 -13.64 4.31 -0.83
C GLY A 454 -12.29 4.72 -0.26
N ALA A 455 -11.83 4.01 0.78
CA ALA A 455 -10.59 4.30 1.49
C ALA A 455 -9.65 3.08 1.58
N MET A 456 -8.34 3.37 1.61
CA MET A 456 -7.26 2.40 1.82
C MET A 456 -6.37 2.88 2.97
N PHE A 457 -5.83 1.97 3.78
CA PHE A 457 -4.95 2.30 4.91
C PHE A 457 -3.58 1.65 4.83
N TRP A 458 -2.53 2.45 5.05
CA TRP A 458 -1.16 1.99 5.30
C TRP A 458 -0.72 2.36 6.72
N GLU A 459 -0.37 1.43 7.59
CA GLU A 459 -0.73 -0.01 7.56
C GLU A 459 -1.46 -0.39 8.84
N ILE A 460 -2.23 -1.48 8.77
CA ILE A 460 -3.32 -1.73 9.72
C ILE A 460 -2.86 -1.89 11.18
N SER A 461 -1.60 -2.29 11.41
CA SER A 461 -1.08 -2.41 12.77
C SER A 461 -0.96 -1.07 13.50
N GLY A 462 -0.92 0.04 12.75
CA GLY A 462 -0.84 1.40 13.29
C GLY A 462 -2.16 1.94 13.84
N ASP A 463 -3.31 1.33 13.53
CA ASP A 463 -4.61 1.84 13.98
C ASP A 463 -4.82 1.66 15.49
N ALA A 464 -5.72 2.48 16.05
CA ALA A 464 -6.04 2.44 17.47
C ALA A 464 -6.78 1.15 17.87
N THR A 465 -6.37 0.57 19.00
CA THR A 465 -7.04 -0.60 19.59
C THR A 465 -8.07 -0.19 20.64
N LYS A 466 -8.76 -1.16 21.24
CA LYS A 466 -9.69 -0.94 22.37
C LYS A 466 -9.05 -0.16 23.53
N SER A 467 -7.77 -0.35 23.81
CA SER A 467 -7.09 0.34 24.92
C SER A 467 -6.75 1.80 24.59
N GLN A 468 -6.68 2.17 23.31
CA GLN A 468 -6.39 3.52 22.85
C GLN A 468 -7.64 4.28 22.37
N GLY A 469 -8.80 3.98 22.94
CA GLY A 469 -10.07 4.66 22.63
C GLY A 469 -11.02 3.87 21.70
N GLY A 470 -10.61 2.69 21.24
CA GLY A 470 -11.48 1.79 20.48
C GLY A 470 -12.02 2.42 19.20
N ALA A 471 -13.30 2.16 18.90
CA ALA A 471 -13.92 2.57 17.64
C ALA A 471 -13.97 4.10 17.43
N GLU A 472 -13.90 4.90 18.49
CA GLU A 472 -13.90 6.38 18.37
C GLU A 472 -12.53 6.94 18.02
N ARG A 473 -11.46 6.15 18.25
CA ARG A 473 -10.10 6.50 17.80
C ARG A 473 -9.72 5.74 16.54
N SER A 474 -10.25 4.55 16.28
CA SER A 474 -9.91 3.77 15.09
C SER A 474 -10.30 4.51 13.81
N LEU A 475 -9.31 4.86 12.99
CA LEU A 475 -9.54 5.54 11.72
C LEU A 475 -10.22 4.60 10.71
N VAL A 476 -9.91 3.31 10.78
CA VAL A 476 -10.52 2.27 9.93
C VAL A 476 -12.01 2.12 10.24
N ALA A 477 -12.36 1.98 11.52
CA ALA A 477 -13.75 1.79 11.95
C ALA A 477 -14.60 3.06 11.73
N LEU A 478 -14.05 4.24 12.00
CA LEU A 478 -14.73 5.50 11.71
C LEU A 478 -14.99 5.65 10.22
N THR A 479 -14.03 5.31 9.37
CA THR A 479 -14.21 5.41 7.92
C THR A 479 -15.31 4.47 7.43
N ALA A 480 -15.26 3.20 7.84
CA ALA A 480 -16.30 2.21 7.54
C ALA A 480 -17.72 2.68 7.88
N LYS A 481 -17.87 3.39 9.01
CA LYS A 481 -19.16 3.88 9.49
C LYS A 481 -19.66 5.12 8.75
N ASN A 482 -18.77 5.95 8.19
CA ASN A 482 -19.12 7.32 7.75
C ASN A 482 -18.97 7.58 6.24
N MET A 483 -18.32 6.70 5.49
CA MET A 483 -18.07 6.90 4.04
C MET A 483 -19.19 6.39 3.12
N GLY A 484 -20.13 5.60 3.64
CA GLY A 484 -21.25 5.02 2.90
C GLY A 484 -21.37 3.51 3.06
N THR A 485 -22.32 2.90 2.35
CA THR A 485 -22.56 1.45 2.40
C THR A 485 -21.35 0.67 1.89
N LEU A 486 -20.84 -0.28 2.68
CA LEU A 486 -19.71 -1.13 2.30
C LEU A 486 -20.08 -2.16 1.23
N GLU A 487 -19.12 -2.47 0.36
CA GLU A 487 -19.25 -3.53 -0.63
C GLU A 487 -19.34 -4.92 0.01
N ALA A 488 -20.36 -5.67 -0.39
CA ALA A 488 -20.67 -6.99 0.14
C ALA A 488 -20.60 -8.12 -0.92
N THR A 489 -19.90 -7.89 -2.03
CA THR A 489 -19.66 -8.94 -3.05
C THR A 489 -18.98 -10.15 -2.41
N LEU A 490 -19.43 -11.34 -2.79
CA LEU A 490 -18.95 -12.59 -2.21
C LEU A 490 -17.49 -12.85 -2.60
N ASN A 491 -16.69 -13.22 -1.62
CA ASN A 491 -15.33 -13.71 -1.82
C ASN A 491 -15.30 -15.14 -2.40
N HIS A 492 -14.13 -15.52 -2.91
CA HIS A 492 -13.81 -16.88 -3.32
C HIS A 492 -13.46 -17.74 -2.10
N ILE A 493 -14.01 -18.95 -2.05
CA ILE A 493 -13.79 -19.93 -0.96
C ILE A 493 -13.42 -21.33 -1.48
N SER A 494 -13.43 -21.54 -2.79
CA SER A 494 -13.08 -22.82 -3.41
C SER A 494 -11.77 -22.65 -4.16
N TYR A 495 -10.79 -23.49 -3.86
CA TYR A 495 -9.44 -23.46 -4.44
C TYR A 495 -8.99 -24.91 -4.75
N PRO A 496 -9.68 -25.57 -5.69
CA PRO A 496 -9.55 -27.01 -5.93
C PRO A 496 -8.20 -27.40 -6.55
N PHE A 497 -7.45 -26.43 -7.08
CA PHE A 497 -6.13 -26.66 -7.68
C PHE A 497 -4.98 -26.26 -6.74
N SER A 498 -5.28 -25.88 -5.49
CA SER A 498 -4.26 -25.55 -4.50
C SER A 498 -3.30 -26.72 -4.25
N LYS A 499 -2.01 -26.41 -4.04
CA LYS A 499 -0.99 -27.38 -3.59
C LYS A 499 -1.27 -27.89 -2.16
N TRP A 500 -2.10 -27.18 -1.39
CA TRP A 500 -2.39 -27.48 0.00
C TRP A 500 -3.65 -28.33 0.15
N ASP A 501 -3.54 -29.44 0.87
CA ASP A 501 -4.61 -30.42 1.07
C ASP A 501 -5.78 -29.82 1.86
N ASN A 502 -5.49 -29.11 2.95
CA ASN A 502 -6.52 -28.42 3.72
C ASN A 502 -7.22 -27.28 2.95
N VAL A 503 -6.52 -26.56 2.06
CA VAL A 503 -7.13 -25.54 1.18
C VAL A 503 -8.05 -26.19 0.13
N LYS A 504 -7.58 -27.23 -0.57
CA LYS A 504 -8.41 -27.99 -1.53
C LYS A 504 -9.67 -28.55 -0.90
N ALA A 505 -9.56 -29.03 0.34
CA ALA A 505 -10.67 -29.51 1.13
C ALA A 505 -11.58 -28.38 1.66
N GLY A 506 -11.35 -27.12 1.28
CA GLY A 506 -12.18 -25.99 1.70
C GLY A 506 -11.95 -25.54 3.14
N MET A 507 -10.79 -25.84 3.73
CA MET A 507 -10.36 -25.43 5.07
C MET A 507 -11.35 -25.82 6.17
N HIS A 508 -11.69 -27.11 6.24
CA HIS A 508 -12.47 -27.67 7.35
C HIS A 508 -11.65 -27.59 8.65
N LYS A 509 -12.34 -27.21 9.74
CA LYS A 509 -11.81 -26.80 11.07
C LYS A 509 -10.34 -27.05 11.37
#